data_AF-A0A9D8JGB1-F1
#
_entry.id   AF-A0A9D8JGB1-F1
#
_cell.length_a   1.000
_cell.length_b   1.000
_cell.length_c   1.000
_cell.angle_alpha   90.00
_cell.angle_beta   90.00
_cell.angle_gamma   90.00
#
_symmetry.space_group_name_H-M   'P 1'
#
loop_
_entity.id
_entity.type
_entity.pdbx_description
1 polymer ?
#
loop_
_entity_poly.entity_id
_entity_poly.type
_entity_poly.pdbx_seq_one_letter_code
_entity_poly.pdbx_strand_id
1 'polypeptide(L)'
;MVKQSLSAVFLIFTIQTFLVESANAENKPNQARVMWSAFSCAAYAEMSGNKQEQERLFKVGYDAGRTFVDGVKNKTISETEVKDAPIGVLMHMNGPTTDFIIGRIFEVATADAYNKVVKEDSAGLPIIDPFKWADDKLKVIRAENKYHSSNCTLIRAKP
;
A
#
# COMPACT_ATOMS: atom_id res chain seq x y z
N MET A 1 1.17 -24.74 83.09
CA MET A 1 2.08 -24.42 81.97
C MET A 1 1.38 -24.78 80.67
N VAL A 2 0.83 -23.80 79.95
CA VAL A 2 0.26 -23.96 78.60
C VAL A 2 0.92 -22.88 77.76
N LYS A 3 1.70 -23.28 76.75
CA LYS A 3 2.19 -22.38 75.70
C LYS A 3 1.56 -22.88 74.40
N GLN A 4 0.46 -22.25 74.00
CA GLN A 4 -0.02 -22.30 72.61
C GLN A 4 0.87 -21.35 71.80
N SER A 5 1.51 -21.88 70.76
CA SER A 5 2.24 -21.07 69.78
C SER A 5 1.33 -20.91 68.56
N LEU A 6 0.81 -19.69 68.38
CA LEU A 6 0.23 -19.23 67.13
C LEU A 6 1.34 -19.13 66.10
N SER A 7 1.22 -19.83 64.97
CA SER A 7 1.90 -19.45 63.72
C SER A 7 0.83 -19.20 62.68
N ALA A 8 0.57 -17.93 62.43
CA ALA A 8 -0.28 -17.46 61.35
C ALA A 8 0.44 -17.69 60.02
N VAL A 9 -0.03 -18.69 59.27
CA VAL A 9 0.41 -18.90 57.88
C VAL A 9 -0.40 -17.93 57.01
N PHE A 10 0.22 -16.81 56.64
CA PHE A 10 -0.30 -15.91 55.63
C PHE A 10 -0.21 -16.58 54.25
N LEU A 11 -1.35 -17.06 53.77
CA LEU A 11 -1.49 -17.65 52.44
C LEU A 11 -1.74 -16.50 51.44
N ILE A 12 -0.66 -15.97 50.87
CA ILE A 12 -0.73 -14.98 49.78
C ILE A 12 -1.08 -15.74 48.50
N PHE A 13 -2.36 -15.79 48.15
CA PHE A 13 -2.79 -16.22 46.82
C PHE A 13 -2.39 -15.15 45.80
N THR A 14 -1.38 -15.46 45.00
CA THR A 14 -0.94 -14.66 43.85
C THR A 14 -2.07 -14.57 42.83
N ILE A 15 -2.62 -13.36 42.67
CA ILE A 15 -3.53 -13.02 41.58
C ILE A 15 -2.72 -13.10 40.28
N GLN A 16 -2.94 -14.14 39.48
CA GLN A 16 -2.46 -14.18 38.10
C GLN A 16 -3.25 -13.14 37.30
N THR A 17 -2.64 -11.97 37.11
CA THR A 17 -3.10 -10.99 36.12
C THR A 17 -2.90 -11.57 34.73
N PHE A 18 -3.98 -12.10 34.16
CA PHE A 18 -4.07 -12.29 32.71
C PHE A 18 -3.94 -10.91 32.07
N LEU A 19 -2.79 -10.64 31.45
CA LEU A 19 -2.64 -9.53 30.52
C LEU A 19 -3.54 -9.85 29.33
N VAL A 20 -4.74 -9.26 29.32
CA VAL A 20 -5.56 -9.18 28.12
C VAL A 20 -4.84 -8.20 27.22
N GLU A 21 -4.03 -8.72 26.31
CA GLU A 21 -3.47 -7.95 25.21
C GLU A 21 -4.65 -7.61 24.31
N SER A 22 -5.24 -6.42 24.51
CA SER A 22 -6.29 -5.92 23.63
C SER A 22 -5.65 -5.76 22.26
N ALA A 23 -5.90 -6.73 21.38
CA ALA A 23 -5.65 -6.59 19.96
C ALA A 23 -6.52 -5.41 19.48
N ASN A 24 -5.95 -4.20 19.54
CA ASN A 24 -6.38 -3.13 18.66
C ASN A 24 -6.20 -3.72 17.27
N ALA A 25 -7.31 -4.13 16.66
CA ALA A 25 -7.38 -4.42 15.24
C ALA A 25 -7.18 -3.08 14.53
N GLU A 26 -5.93 -2.63 14.52
CA GLU A 26 -5.47 -1.53 13.70
C GLU A 26 -5.78 -1.97 12.28
N ASN A 27 -6.71 -1.28 11.62
CA ASN A 27 -7.10 -1.56 10.24
C ASN A 27 -5.89 -1.30 9.34
N LYS A 28 -5.01 -2.29 9.24
CA LYS A 28 -3.81 -2.23 8.40
C LYS A 28 -4.27 -2.00 6.96
N PRO A 29 -3.66 -1.05 6.24
CA PRO A 29 -4.05 -0.80 4.86
C PRO A 29 -3.76 -2.02 4.00
N ASN A 30 -4.70 -2.35 3.10
CA ASN A 30 -4.53 -3.42 2.11
C ASN A 30 -3.29 -3.13 1.25
N GLN A 31 -2.29 -4.00 1.34
CA GLN A 31 -0.97 -3.76 0.74
C GLN A 31 -1.00 -3.77 -0.80
N ALA A 32 -1.95 -4.48 -1.43
CA ALA A 32 -2.13 -4.39 -2.88
C ALA A 32 -2.57 -2.99 -3.33
N ARG A 33 -3.43 -2.34 -2.54
CA ARG A 33 -3.87 -0.96 -2.81
C ARG A 33 -2.73 0.03 -2.59
N VAL A 34 -1.94 -0.15 -1.52
CA VAL A 34 -0.75 0.67 -1.28
C VAL A 34 0.23 0.55 -2.44
N MET A 35 0.56 -0.68 -2.88
CA MET A 35 1.43 -0.93 -4.02
C MET A 35 0.94 -0.23 -5.30
N TRP A 36 -0.32 -0.47 -5.68
CA TRP A 36 -0.90 0.09 -6.90
C TRP A 36 -0.88 1.62 -6.89
N SER A 37 -1.34 2.22 -5.80
CA SER A 37 -1.38 3.67 -5.65
C SER A 37 0.02 4.28 -5.62
N ALA A 38 0.97 3.63 -4.94
CA ALA A 38 2.35 4.09 -4.89
C ALA A 38 3.02 4.08 -6.26
N PHE A 39 2.86 3.00 -7.05
CA PHE A 39 3.38 2.95 -8.42
C PHE A 39 2.71 3.95 -9.35
N SER A 40 1.39 4.13 -9.24
CA SER A 40 0.66 5.15 -10.01
C SER A 40 1.17 6.56 -9.67
N CYS A 41 1.35 6.85 -8.39
CA CYS A 41 1.88 8.13 -7.91
C CYS A 41 3.34 8.34 -8.27
N ALA A 42 4.16 7.27 -8.31
CA ALA A 42 5.54 7.34 -8.77
C ALA A 42 5.60 7.79 -10.23
N ALA A 43 4.71 7.26 -11.10
CA ALA A 43 4.59 7.73 -12.48
C ALA A 43 4.17 9.21 -12.56
N TYR A 44 3.19 9.65 -11.77
CA TYR A 44 2.82 11.07 -11.74
C TYR A 44 3.99 11.96 -11.30
N ALA A 45 4.75 11.56 -10.28
CA ALA A 45 5.94 12.28 -9.83
C ALA A 45 7.05 12.30 -10.88
N GLU A 46 7.25 11.21 -11.61
CA GLU A 46 8.20 11.16 -12.73
C GLU A 46 7.83 12.15 -13.83
N MET A 47 6.56 12.11 -14.24
CA MET A 47 6.02 12.95 -15.32
C MET A 47 5.98 14.44 -14.95
N SER A 48 5.94 14.78 -13.66
CA SER A 48 6.09 16.15 -13.17
C SER A 48 7.54 16.57 -12.92
N GLY A 49 8.51 15.69 -13.18
CA GLY A 49 9.93 15.97 -13.02
C GLY A 49 10.46 15.82 -11.59
N ASN A 50 9.66 15.32 -10.65
CA ASN A 50 10.07 15.08 -9.27
C ASN A 50 10.65 13.66 -9.08
N LYS A 51 11.89 13.47 -9.54
CA LYS A 51 12.58 12.17 -9.48
C LYS A 51 12.77 11.64 -8.07
N GLN A 52 13.08 12.49 -7.10
CA GLN A 52 13.26 12.06 -5.71
C GLN A 52 11.98 11.44 -5.14
N GLU A 53 10.84 12.05 -5.43
CA GLU A 53 9.55 11.55 -4.99
C GLU A 53 9.12 10.29 -5.75
N GLN A 54 9.45 10.21 -7.03
CA GLN A 54 9.29 8.98 -7.83
C GLN A 54 10.05 7.81 -7.20
N GLU A 55 11.31 7.98 -6.82
CA GLU A 55 12.11 6.94 -6.17
C GLU A 55 11.53 6.53 -4.80
N ARG A 56 11.12 7.51 -3.99
CA ARG A 56 10.47 7.27 -2.70
C ARG A 56 9.21 6.43 -2.86
N LEU A 57 8.32 6.82 -3.76
CA LEU A 57 7.05 6.14 -4.02
C LEU A 57 7.27 4.75 -4.65
N PHE A 58 8.24 4.61 -5.55
CA PHE A 58 8.64 3.31 -6.08
C PHE A 58 9.02 2.36 -4.95
N LYS A 59 9.87 2.80 -4.01
CA LYS A 59 10.26 1.98 -2.87
C LYS A 59 9.05 1.58 -2.00
N VAL A 60 8.16 2.52 -1.71
CA VAL A 60 6.91 2.21 -0.96
C VAL A 60 6.08 1.16 -1.69
N GLY A 61 5.91 1.31 -3.00
CA GLY A 61 5.14 0.37 -3.81
C GLY A 61 5.79 -1.01 -3.85
N TYR A 62 7.11 -1.07 -3.99
CA TYR A 62 7.88 -2.31 -3.97
C TYR A 62 7.75 -3.05 -2.64
N ASP A 63 7.94 -2.35 -1.51
CA ASP A 63 7.86 -2.95 -0.16
C ASP A 63 6.43 -3.47 0.14
N ALA A 64 5.41 -2.70 -0.23
CA ALA A 64 4.01 -3.12 -0.11
C ALA A 64 3.71 -4.33 -1.02
N GLY A 65 4.25 -4.31 -2.25
CA GLY A 65 4.13 -5.41 -3.20
C GLY A 65 4.75 -6.70 -2.71
N ARG A 66 5.96 -6.63 -2.13
CA ARG A 66 6.61 -7.79 -1.49
C ARG A 66 5.71 -8.36 -0.40
N THR A 67 5.20 -7.51 0.48
CA THR A 67 4.32 -7.92 1.58
C THR A 67 3.07 -8.61 1.07
N PHE A 68 2.39 -8.03 0.08
CA PHE A 68 1.17 -8.60 -0.48
C PHE A 68 1.43 -9.91 -1.23
N VAL A 69 2.37 -9.91 -2.19
CA VAL A 69 2.60 -11.05 -3.09
C VAL A 69 3.18 -12.25 -2.32
N ASP A 70 4.14 -12.03 -1.42
CA ASP A 70 4.64 -13.09 -0.54
C ASP A 70 3.52 -13.58 0.40
N GLY A 71 2.67 -12.67 0.88
CA GLY A 71 1.50 -13.00 1.70
C GLY A 71 0.50 -13.91 0.99
N VAL A 72 0.20 -13.64 -0.29
CA VAL A 72 -0.64 -14.52 -1.13
C VAL A 72 0.01 -15.88 -1.30
N LYS A 73 1.29 -15.92 -1.71
CA LYS A 73 2.02 -17.17 -1.99
C LYS A 73 2.13 -18.07 -0.76
N ASN A 74 2.35 -17.46 0.40
CA ASN A 74 2.50 -18.16 1.67
C ASN A 74 1.16 -18.38 2.40
N LYS A 75 0.04 -17.93 1.81
CA LYS A 75 -1.31 -18.02 2.40
C LYS A 75 -1.42 -17.35 3.78
N THR A 76 -0.68 -16.26 4.00
CA THR A 76 -0.67 -15.51 5.27
C THR A 76 -1.58 -14.29 5.26
N ILE A 77 -2.24 -14.00 4.13
CA ILE A 77 -3.29 -12.98 4.03
C ILE A 77 -4.63 -13.62 3.69
N SER A 78 -5.72 -13.00 4.13
CA SER A 78 -7.07 -13.54 3.93
C SER A 78 -7.51 -13.46 2.47
N GLU A 79 -8.38 -14.38 2.03
CA GLU A 79 -8.97 -14.30 0.69
C GLU A 79 -9.76 -13.00 0.46
N THR A 80 -10.38 -12.46 1.50
CA THR A 80 -11.10 -11.18 1.42
C THR A 80 -10.13 -10.06 1.09
N GLU A 81 -8.97 -10.00 1.76
CA GLU A 81 -7.93 -9.02 1.47
C GLU A 81 -7.39 -9.15 0.03
N VAL A 82 -7.29 -10.38 -0.49
CA VAL A 82 -6.93 -10.61 -1.90
C VAL A 82 -8.03 -10.11 -2.83
N LYS A 83 -9.30 -10.44 -2.58
CA LYS A 83 -10.45 -10.03 -3.41
C LYS A 83 -10.62 -8.51 -3.47
N ASP A 84 -10.21 -7.81 -2.41
CA ASP A 84 -10.25 -6.35 -2.34
C ASP A 84 -9.09 -5.64 -3.08
N ALA A 85 -8.14 -6.40 -3.65
CA ALA A 85 -7.03 -5.85 -4.41
C ALA A 85 -7.50 -5.22 -5.74
N PRO A 86 -6.79 -4.19 -6.25
CA PRO A 86 -7.10 -3.61 -7.56
C PRO A 86 -7.06 -4.66 -8.68
N ILE A 87 -7.97 -4.56 -9.65
CA ILE A 87 -8.05 -5.52 -10.77
C ILE A 87 -6.73 -5.65 -11.53
N GLY A 88 -6.00 -4.55 -11.70
CA GLY A 88 -4.68 -4.54 -12.32
C GLY A 88 -3.64 -5.37 -11.56
N VAL A 89 -3.75 -5.45 -10.22
CA VAL A 89 -2.92 -6.34 -9.40
C VAL A 89 -3.34 -7.80 -9.64
N LEU A 90 -4.64 -8.10 -9.49
CA LEU A 90 -5.17 -9.46 -9.59
C LEU A 90 -4.83 -10.14 -10.93
N MET A 91 -4.94 -9.40 -12.04
CA MET A 91 -4.65 -9.91 -13.38
C MET A 91 -3.16 -10.18 -13.63
N HIS A 92 -2.27 -9.68 -12.75
CA HIS A 92 -0.81 -9.75 -12.92
C HIS A 92 -0.10 -10.56 -11.83
N MET A 93 -0.84 -11.31 -11.00
CA MET A 93 -0.29 -12.15 -9.93
C MET A 93 0.48 -13.41 -10.40
N ASN A 94 0.54 -13.68 -11.70
CA ASN A 94 1.24 -14.82 -12.26
C ASN A 94 2.72 -14.49 -12.54
N GLY A 95 3.65 -15.33 -12.11
CA GLY A 95 5.06 -15.17 -12.42
C GLY A 95 5.98 -16.12 -11.65
N PRO A 96 7.24 -16.27 -12.09
CA PRO A 96 8.19 -17.20 -11.49
C PRO A 96 8.71 -16.74 -10.12
N THR A 97 8.80 -15.42 -9.89
CA THR A 97 9.32 -14.83 -8.64
C THR A 97 8.44 -13.69 -8.18
N THR A 98 8.54 -13.36 -6.89
CA THR A 98 7.83 -12.22 -6.30
C THR A 98 8.22 -10.90 -7.00
N ASP A 99 9.50 -10.70 -7.27
CA ASP A 99 9.99 -9.47 -7.90
C ASP A 99 9.52 -9.34 -9.35
N PHE A 100 9.44 -10.46 -10.08
CA PHE A 100 8.88 -10.46 -11.43
C PHE A 100 7.39 -10.08 -11.44
N ILE A 101 6.61 -10.62 -10.49
CA ILE A 101 5.18 -10.27 -10.34
C ILE A 101 5.04 -8.77 -10.04
N ILE A 102 5.81 -8.24 -9.10
CA ILE A 102 5.80 -6.82 -8.75
C ILE A 102 6.20 -5.96 -9.96
N GLY A 103 7.22 -6.37 -10.72
CA GLY A 103 7.65 -5.67 -11.93
C GLY A 103 6.55 -5.58 -12.99
N ARG A 104 5.78 -6.65 -13.18
CA ARG A 104 4.60 -6.62 -14.08
C ARG A 104 3.52 -5.68 -13.58
N ILE A 105 3.25 -5.68 -12.28
CA ILE A 105 2.25 -4.78 -11.68
C ILE A 105 2.70 -3.32 -11.78
N PHE A 106 4.00 -3.05 -11.58
CA PHE A 106 4.60 -1.74 -11.78
C PHE A 106 4.40 -1.25 -13.21
N GLU A 107 4.72 -2.07 -14.21
CA GLU A 107 4.56 -1.72 -15.63
C GLU A 107 3.10 -1.35 -15.96
N VAL A 108 2.14 -2.15 -15.49
CA VAL A 108 0.72 -1.89 -15.76
C VAL A 108 0.19 -0.68 -15.00
N ALA A 109 0.58 -0.51 -13.72
CA ALA A 109 0.15 0.64 -12.91
C ALA A 109 0.71 1.97 -13.46
N THR A 110 1.97 1.98 -13.89
CA THR A 110 2.59 3.17 -14.50
C THR A 110 2.02 3.46 -15.88
N ALA A 111 1.73 2.44 -16.70
CA ALA A 111 1.05 2.62 -17.98
C ALA A 111 -0.39 3.17 -17.82
N ASP A 112 -1.14 2.68 -16.82
CA ASP A 112 -2.46 3.20 -16.46
C ASP A 112 -2.38 4.67 -16.02
N ALA A 113 -1.44 5.00 -15.13
CA ALA A 113 -1.19 6.37 -14.70
C ALA A 113 -0.81 7.29 -15.86
N TYR A 114 0.07 6.85 -16.76
CA TYR A 114 0.43 7.60 -17.96
C TYR A 114 -0.80 7.87 -18.84
N ASN A 115 -1.63 6.84 -19.07
CA ASN A 115 -2.86 6.97 -19.85
C ASN A 115 -3.80 8.01 -19.22
N LYS A 116 -3.95 8.04 -17.89
CA LYS A 116 -4.74 9.06 -17.18
C LYS A 116 -4.22 10.48 -17.35
N VAL A 117 -2.92 10.66 -17.59
CA VAL A 117 -2.34 11.99 -17.83
C VAL A 117 -2.53 12.42 -19.29
N VAL A 118 -2.32 11.49 -20.24
CA VAL A 118 -2.30 11.83 -21.67
C VAL A 118 -3.66 11.74 -22.36
N LYS A 119 -4.54 10.84 -21.91
CA LYS A 119 -5.81 10.50 -22.57
C LYS A 119 -7.04 11.01 -21.82
N GLU A 120 -6.90 11.50 -20.59
CA GLU A 120 -8.03 12.02 -19.81
C GLU A 120 -7.89 13.51 -19.53
N ASP A 121 -9.04 14.19 -19.42
CA ASP A 121 -9.12 15.55 -18.91
C ASP A 121 -9.12 15.59 -17.36
N SER A 122 -9.30 16.79 -16.79
CA SER A 122 -9.36 16.98 -15.34
C SER A 122 -10.57 16.32 -14.67
N ALA A 123 -11.63 16.01 -15.41
CA ALA A 123 -12.81 15.30 -14.93
C ALA A 123 -12.68 13.77 -15.07
N GLY A 124 -11.59 13.28 -15.67
CA GLY A 124 -11.38 11.86 -15.96
C GLY A 124 -12.09 11.38 -17.24
N LEU A 125 -12.53 12.31 -18.11
CA LEU A 125 -13.18 11.97 -19.36
C LEU A 125 -12.15 11.80 -20.49
N PRO A 126 -12.36 10.86 -21.44
CA PRO A 126 -11.46 10.67 -22.57
C PRO A 126 -11.34 11.93 -23.44
N ILE A 127 -10.11 12.28 -23.81
CA ILE A 127 -9.80 13.34 -24.76
C ILE A 127 -9.94 12.78 -26.18
N ILE A 128 -10.75 13.45 -27.00
CA ILE A 128 -11.09 13.02 -28.37
C ILE A 128 -9.86 12.99 -29.29
N ASP A 129 -8.86 13.85 -29.05
CA ASP A 129 -7.59 13.86 -29.80
C ASP A 129 -6.39 14.09 -28.85
N PRO A 130 -5.84 13.05 -28.20
CA PRO A 130 -4.76 13.22 -27.23
C PRO A 130 -3.50 13.87 -27.82
N PHE A 131 -3.21 13.62 -29.10
CA PHE A 131 -1.99 14.07 -29.76
C PHE A 131 -2.03 15.54 -30.18
N LYS A 132 -3.22 16.09 -30.41
CA LYS A 132 -3.40 17.52 -30.72
C LYS A 132 -3.42 18.41 -29.48
N TRP A 133 -3.76 17.86 -28.31
CA TRP A 133 -4.05 18.66 -27.11
C TRP A 133 -3.12 18.41 -25.92
N ALA A 134 -2.29 17.37 -25.92
CA ALA A 134 -1.34 17.11 -24.85
C ALA A 134 0.09 17.41 -25.30
N ASP A 135 0.45 18.69 -25.37
CA ASP A 135 1.86 19.07 -25.44
C ASP A 135 2.59 18.70 -24.13
N ASP A 136 3.91 18.68 -24.14
CA ASP A 136 4.70 18.22 -22.99
C ASP A 136 4.51 19.08 -21.74
N LYS A 137 4.23 20.37 -21.90
CA LYS A 137 3.95 21.27 -20.78
C LYS A 137 2.62 20.91 -20.12
N LEU A 138 1.60 20.59 -20.92
CA LEU A 138 0.30 20.18 -20.38
C LEU A 138 0.38 18.82 -19.69
N LYS A 139 1.20 17.88 -20.19
CA LYS A 139 1.44 16.60 -19.52
C LYS A 139 2.00 16.78 -18.11
N VAL A 140 2.99 17.67 -17.95
CA VAL A 140 3.57 18.02 -16.63
C VAL A 140 2.49 18.55 -15.69
N ILE A 141 1.73 19.56 -16.11
CA ILE A 141 0.65 20.17 -15.30
C ILE A 141 -0.40 19.13 -14.90
N ARG A 142 -0.79 18.25 -15.82
CA ARG A 142 -1.76 17.18 -15.54
C ARG A 142 -1.20 16.14 -14.59
N ALA A 143 0.07 15.77 -14.73
CA ALA A 143 0.73 14.87 -13.80
C ALA A 143 0.78 15.45 -12.38
N GLU A 144 1.10 16.75 -12.23
CA GLU A 144 1.04 17.45 -10.95
C GLU A 144 -0.39 17.42 -10.36
N ASN A 145 -1.40 17.73 -11.17
CA ASN A 145 -2.80 17.68 -10.72
C ASN A 145 -3.21 16.28 -10.28
N LYS A 146 -2.87 15.23 -11.04
CA LYS A 146 -3.15 13.84 -10.67
C LYS A 146 -2.38 13.42 -9.41
N TYR A 147 -1.14 13.87 -9.25
CA TYR A 147 -0.35 13.66 -8.04
C TYR A 147 -1.04 14.25 -6.79
N HIS A 148 -1.49 15.50 -6.88
CA HIS A 148 -2.16 16.17 -5.77
C HIS A 148 -3.55 15.59 -5.47
N SER A 149 -4.39 15.43 -6.49
CA SER A 149 -5.76 14.88 -6.34
C SER A 149 -5.80 13.43 -5.88
N SER A 150 -4.75 12.65 -6.17
CA SER A 150 -4.61 11.27 -5.67
C SER A 150 -4.00 11.19 -4.27
N ASN A 151 -3.74 12.33 -3.61
CA ASN A 151 -3.14 12.42 -2.28
C ASN A 151 -1.80 11.67 -2.17
N CYS A 152 -0.97 11.71 -3.21
CA CYS A 152 0.26 10.91 -3.29
C CYS A 152 1.24 11.17 -2.12
N THR A 153 1.26 12.39 -1.59
CA THR A 153 2.07 12.77 -0.42
C THR A 153 1.72 11.97 0.85
N LEU A 154 0.50 11.43 0.95
CA LEU A 154 0.05 10.65 2.10
C LEU A 154 0.50 9.18 2.04
N ILE A 155 0.98 8.72 0.88
CA ILE A 155 1.43 7.36 0.68
C ILE A 155 2.79 7.18 1.36
N ARG A 156 2.85 6.31 2.38
CA ARG A 156 4.05 6.04 3.16
C ARG A 156 4.30 4.53 3.24
N ALA A 157 5.57 4.17 3.39
CA ALA A 157 5.92 2.81 3.79
C ALA A 157 5.32 2.54 5.17
N LYS A 158 4.98 1.28 5.43
CA LYS A 158 4.65 0.83 6.78
C LYS A 158 5.86 1.17 7.70
N PRO A 159 5.64 1.77 8.88
CA PRO A 159 6.71 1.89 9.87
C PRO A 159 7.21 0.52 10.33
#